data_AF-A0A934NHW3-F1
#
_entry.id   AF-A0A934NHW3-F1
#
_cell.length_a   1.000
_cell.length_b   1.000
_cell.length_c   1.000
_cell.angle_alpha   90.00
_cell.angle_beta   90.00
_cell.angle_gamma   90.00
#
_symmetry.space_group_name_H-M   'P 1'
#
loop_
_entity.id
_entity.type
_entity.pdbx_description
1 polymer ?
#
loop_
_entity_poly.entity_id
_entity_poly.type
_entity_poly.pdbx_seq_one_letter_code
_entity_poly.pdbx_strand_id
1 'polypeptide(L)'
;MIKLTQYNRRALYGGIISTLIMGLGAYFMGHISGYEAKVLIKSSLPGINTLCNTIALASATILALLLTLLSVSSSTKSKLTKEHYTHILLIAKIDTTVFIFAIIFFQFLNIPITEADNVPSSWYTSIYYISLGLSSVLSGGLISVVLMLFNAVSSMIKIIGLEVKDHPLMIQEDEEEKEHQDQ
;
A
#
# COMPACT_ATOMS: atom_id res chain seq x y z
N MET A 1 0.06 -17.92 7.86
CA MET A 1 -0.97 -17.52 6.87
C MET A 1 -1.55 -16.18 7.27
N ILE A 2 -1.46 -15.18 6.40
CA ILE A 2 -2.04 -13.85 6.63
C ILE A 2 -3.55 -13.95 6.41
N LYS A 3 -4.36 -13.92 7.48
CA LYS A 3 -5.82 -13.83 7.34
C LYS A 3 -6.16 -12.39 6.96
N LEU A 4 -6.49 -12.15 5.68
CA LEU A 4 -7.06 -10.88 5.25
C LEU A 4 -8.52 -10.80 5.72
N THR A 5 -8.78 -10.02 6.76
CA THR A 5 -10.14 -9.64 7.14
C THR A 5 -10.80 -8.84 6.01
N GLN A 6 -12.13 -8.92 5.89
CA GLN A 6 -12.92 -8.33 4.80
C GLN A 6 -12.57 -6.86 4.48
N TYR A 7 -12.21 -6.09 5.51
CA TYR A 7 -11.93 -4.66 5.40
C TYR A 7 -10.59 -4.33 4.72
N ASN A 8 -9.52 -5.06 5.08
CA ASN A 8 -8.22 -4.93 4.43
C ASN A 8 -8.24 -5.48 3.00
N ARG A 9 -9.11 -6.46 2.73
CA ARG A 9 -9.30 -7.01 1.39
C ARG A 9 -9.85 -5.96 0.41
N ARG A 10 -10.78 -5.11 0.83
CA ARG A 10 -11.32 -4.01 0.00
C ARG A 10 -10.26 -2.94 -0.31
N ALA A 11 -9.44 -2.57 0.67
CA ALA A 11 -8.35 -1.63 0.48
C ALA A 11 -7.31 -2.16 -0.53
N LEU A 12 -6.96 -3.45 -0.42
CA LEU A 12 -6.06 -4.11 -1.37
C LEU A 12 -6.62 -4.13 -2.80
N TYR A 13 -7.92 -4.40 -2.96
CA TYR A 13 -8.57 -4.30 -4.26
C TYR A 13 -8.53 -2.88 -4.83
N GLY A 14 -8.68 -1.86 -3.99
CA GLY A 14 -8.54 -0.47 -4.40
C GLY A 14 -7.20 -0.19 -5.07
N GLY A 15 -6.10 -0.61 -4.44
CA GLY A 15 -4.77 -0.46 -5.05
C GLY A 15 -4.53 -1.33 -6.27
N ILE A 16 -5.03 -2.58 -6.29
CA ILE A 16 -4.96 -3.43 -7.48
C ILE A 16 -5.67 -2.76 -8.67
N ILE A 17 -6.87 -2.22 -8.44
CA ILE A 17 -7.63 -1.50 -9.47
C ILE A 17 -6.84 -0.27 -9.93
N SER A 18 -6.26 0.51 -9.01
CA SER A 18 -5.42 1.66 -9.37
C SER A 18 -4.21 1.26 -10.20
N THR A 19 -3.50 0.21 -9.83
CA THR A 19 -2.39 -0.33 -10.62
C THR A 19 -2.87 -0.75 -12.01
N LEU A 20 -3.98 -1.46 -12.12
CA LEU A 20 -4.51 -1.86 -13.44
C LEU A 20 -4.87 -0.65 -14.30
N ILE A 21 -5.54 0.36 -13.75
CA ILE A 21 -5.91 1.59 -14.48
C ILE A 21 -4.65 2.32 -14.96
N MET A 22 -3.67 2.53 -14.07
CA MET A 22 -2.42 3.23 -14.41
C MET A 22 -1.58 2.43 -15.41
N GLY A 23 -1.51 1.11 -15.25
CA GLY A 23 -0.78 0.21 -16.15
C GLY A 23 -1.43 0.09 -17.53
N LEU A 24 -2.77 0.08 -17.59
CA LEU A 24 -3.50 0.16 -18.86
C LEU A 24 -3.21 1.48 -19.57
N GLY A 25 -3.15 2.61 -18.85
CA GLY A 25 -2.74 3.88 -19.42
C GLY A 25 -1.38 3.81 -20.13
N ALA A 26 -0.41 3.10 -19.56
CA ALA A 26 0.88 2.85 -20.19
C ALA A 26 0.80 1.93 -21.42
N TYR A 27 -0.10 0.94 -21.41
CA TYR A 27 -0.31 0.04 -22.55
C TYR A 27 -0.93 0.75 -23.76
N PHE A 28 -1.83 1.70 -23.53
CA PHE A 28 -2.48 2.47 -24.61
C PHE A 28 -1.53 3.40 -25.38
N MET A 29 -0.29 3.60 -24.91
CA MET A 29 0.72 4.42 -25.58
C MET A 29 1.23 3.81 -26.91
N GLY A 30 0.89 2.54 -27.22
CA GLY A 30 1.29 1.87 -28.46
C GLY A 30 2.74 1.40 -28.47
N HIS A 31 3.24 0.89 -29.61
CA HIS A 31 4.64 0.44 -29.77
C HIS A 31 5.56 1.62 -30.06
N ILE A 32 6.53 1.82 -29.18
CA ILE A 32 7.49 2.93 -29.26
C ILE A 32 8.85 2.42 -29.75
N SER A 33 9.48 3.17 -30.66
CA SER A 33 10.83 2.83 -31.14
C SER A 33 11.87 2.93 -30.02
N GLY A 34 12.97 2.18 -30.10
CA GLY A 34 14.02 2.21 -29.07
C GLY A 34 14.65 3.59 -28.85
N TYR A 35 14.74 4.40 -29.91
CA TYR A 35 15.22 5.78 -29.83
C TYR A 35 14.23 6.69 -29.07
N GLU A 36 12.96 6.60 -29.41
CA GLU A 36 11.90 7.38 -28.76
C GLU A 36 11.73 6.95 -27.29
N ALA A 37 11.85 5.65 -27.00
CA ALA A 37 11.88 5.13 -25.63
C ALA A 37 13.04 5.74 -24.83
N LYS A 38 14.23 5.89 -25.41
CA LYS A 38 15.38 6.55 -24.75
C LYS A 38 15.07 8.01 -24.40
N VAL A 39 14.43 8.75 -25.31
CA VAL A 39 14.00 10.14 -25.06
C VAL A 39 12.96 10.20 -23.94
N LEU A 40 11.94 9.34 -24.01
CA LEU A 40 10.87 9.28 -23.01
C LEU A 40 11.37 8.88 -21.62
N ILE A 41 12.34 7.95 -21.52
CA ILE A 41 13.00 7.60 -20.26
C ILE A 41 13.65 8.86 -19.67
N LYS A 42 14.47 9.57 -20.45
CA LYS A 42 15.14 10.79 -19.97
C LYS A 42 14.17 11.86 -19.49
N SER A 43 13.08 12.08 -20.22
CA SER A 43 12.05 13.06 -19.85
C SER A 43 11.20 12.62 -18.64
N SER A 44 11.00 11.32 -18.45
CA SER A 44 10.16 10.78 -17.36
C SER A 44 10.94 10.56 -16.07
N LEU A 45 12.26 10.39 -16.14
CA LEU A 45 13.12 10.06 -15.00
C LEU A 45 12.94 11.01 -13.81
N PRO A 46 12.90 12.35 -13.99
CA PRO A 46 12.66 13.26 -12.88
C PRO A 46 11.31 13.01 -12.20
N GLY A 47 10.25 12.80 -13.00
CA GLY A 47 8.90 12.53 -12.49
C GLY A 47 8.82 11.22 -11.71
N ILE A 48 9.44 10.15 -12.22
CA ILE A 48 9.46 8.85 -11.53
C ILE A 48 10.33 8.93 -10.26
N ASN A 49 11.43 9.67 -10.28
CA ASN A 49 12.26 9.92 -9.11
C ASN A 49 11.49 10.68 -8.03
N THR A 50 10.76 11.72 -8.40
CA THR A 50 9.87 12.44 -7.47
C THR A 50 8.82 11.49 -6.90
N LEU A 51 8.18 10.67 -7.73
CA LEU A 51 7.21 9.67 -7.27
C LEU A 51 7.81 8.73 -6.20
N CYS A 52 8.98 8.14 -6.45
CA CYS A 52 9.60 7.22 -5.51
C CYS A 52 9.97 7.90 -4.19
N ASN A 53 10.51 9.13 -4.24
CA ASN A 53 10.82 9.91 -3.05
C ASN A 53 9.55 10.29 -2.27
N THR A 54 8.48 10.66 -2.95
CA THR A 54 7.18 10.94 -2.32
C THR A 54 6.61 9.68 -1.66
N ILE A 55 6.70 8.52 -2.30
CA ILE A 55 6.27 7.24 -1.71
C ILE A 55 7.10 6.94 -0.46
N ALA A 56 8.42 7.07 -0.53
CA ALA A 56 9.29 6.84 0.63
C ALA A 56 8.94 7.75 1.82
N LEU A 57 8.72 9.04 1.57
CA LEU A 57 8.32 10.01 2.59
C LEU A 57 6.93 9.72 3.17
N ALA A 58 5.97 9.40 2.30
CA ALA A 58 4.61 9.04 2.71
C ALA A 58 4.60 7.80 3.59
N SER A 59 5.32 6.73 3.21
CA SER A 59 5.45 5.51 4.00
C SER A 59 6.09 5.77 5.37
N ALA A 60 7.17 6.55 5.44
CA ALA A 60 7.77 6.94 6.72
C ALA A 60 6.75 7.65 7.64
N THR A 61 5.92 8.52 7.05
CA THR A 61 4.85 9.22 7.77
C THR A 61 3.73 8.27 8.21
N ILE A 62 3.35 7.31 7.36
CA ILE A 62 2.34 6.29 7.68
C ILE A 62 2.80 5.43 8.86
N LEU A 63 4.05 4.96 8.87
CA LEU A 63 4.59 4.20 10.01
C LEU A 63 4.55 5.01 11.30
N ALA A 64 4.90 6.31 11.24
CA ALA A 64 4.80 7.19 12.40
C ALA A 64 3.34 7.33 12.88
N LEU A 65 2.39 7.53 11.96
CA LEU A 65 0.96 7.62 12.28
C LEU A 65 0.43 6.31 12.87
N LEU A 66 0.87 5.14 12.38
CA LEU A 66 0.51 3.85 12.97
C LEU A 66 1.02 3.72 14.40
N LEU A 67 2.23 4.19 14.70
CA LEU A 67 2.75 4.23 16.06
C LEU A 67 1.92 5.16 16.96
N THR A 68 1.54 6.33 16.45
CA THR A 68 0.63 7.24 17.16
C THR A 68 -0.72 6.59 17.43
N LEU A 69 -1.31 5.91 16.44
CA LEU A 69 -2.55 5.16 16.60
C LEU A 69 -2.42 4.11 17.70
N LEU A 70 -1.35 3.30 17.69
CA LEU A 70 -1.08 2.29 18.71
C LEU A 70 -0.95 2.89 20.11
N SER A 71 -0.27 4.03 20.24
CA SER A 71 -0.07 4.74 21.52
C SER A 71 -1.40 5.22 22.10
N VAL A 72 -2.24 5.85 21.28
CA VAL A 72 -3.59 6.30 21.68
C VAL A 72 -4.46 5.11 22.06
N SER A 73 -4.44 4.05 21.24
CA SER A 73 -5.16 2.80 21.48
C SER A 73 -4.77 2.16 22.82
N SER A 74 -3.47 2.00 23.10
CA SER A 74 -2.99 1.35 24.31
C SER A 74 -3.32 2.12 25.60
N SER A 75 -3.58 3.42 25.48
CA SER A 75 -3.86 4.30 26.62
C SER A 75 -5.35 4.32 27.00
N THR A 76 -6.22 3.73 26.18
CA THR A 76 -7.67 3.73 26.42
C THR A 76 -8.12 2.46 27.16
N LYS A 77 -9.10 2.60 28.07
CA LYS A 77 -9.67 1.47 28.84
C LYS A 77 -10.49 0.48 27.99
N SER A 78 -10.80 0.82 26.75
CA SER A 78 -11.52 -0.06 25.83
C SER A 78 -10.60 -1.21 25.43
N LYS A 79 -11.00 -2.47 25.72
CA LYS A 79 -10.26 -3.68 25.35
C LYS A 79 -10.17 -3.75 23.82
N LEU A 80 -9.08 -3.25 23.25
CA LEU A 80 -8.80 -3.45 21.84
C LEU A 80 -8.65 -4.95 21.59
N THR A 81 -9.48 -5.46 20.69
CA THR A 81 -9.42 -6.85 20.31
C THR A 81 -8.06 -7.13 19.64
N LYS A 82 -7.53 -8.33 19.85
CA LYS A 82 -6.30 -8.84 19.23
C LYS A 82 -6.29 -8.65 17.71
N GLU A 83 -7.47 -8.56 17.11
CA GLU A 83 -7.69 -8.27 15.70
C GLU A 83 -7.16 -6.88 15.29
N HIS A 84 -7.37 -5.82 16.08
CA HIS A 84 -6.92 -4.46 15.73
C HIS A 84 -5.38 -4.36 15.66
N TYR A 85 -4.67 -4.99 16.58
CA TYR A 85 -3.20 -5.06 16.54
C TYR A 85 -2.70 -5.87 15.35
N THR A 86 -3.38 -6.96 15.00
CA THR A 86 -3.05 -7.77 13.82
C THR A 86 -3.25 -6.96 12.53
N HIS A 87 -4.30 -6.13 12.48
CA HIS A 87 -4.54 -5.21 11.38
C HIS A 87 -3.43 -4.20 11.23
N ILE A 88 -3.07 -3.48 12.29
CA ILE A 88 -2.01 -2.48 12.25
C ILE A 88 -0.67 -3.10 11.81
N LEU A 89 -0.35 -4.30 12.33
CA LEU A 89 0.86 -5.02 11.93
C LEU A 89 0.85 -5.36 10.43
N LEU A 90 -0.30 -5.70 9.86
CA LEU A 90 -0.42 -5.97 8.42
C LEU A 90 -0.18 -4.70 7.60
N ILE A 91 -0.72 -3.56 8.02
CA ILE A 91 -0.48 -2.27 7.35
C ILE A 91 1.00 -1.94 7.36
N ALA A 92 1.64 -2.02 8.54
CA ALA A 92 3.06 -1.73 8.69
C ALA A 92 3.94 -2.64 7.80
N LYS A 93 3.60 -3.93 7.68
CA LYS A 93 4.34 -4.86 6.80
C LYS A 93 4.21 -4.49 5.33
N ILE A 94 3.00 -4.20 4.87
CA ILE A 94 2.77 -3.81 3.47
C ILE A 94 3.43 -2.48 3.17
N ASP A 95 3.29 -1.48 4.06
CA ASP A 95 3.93 -0.18 3.90
C ASP A 95 5.46 -0.25 3.87
N THR A 96 6.06 -1.02 4.78
CA THR A 96 7.51 -1.26 4.78
C THR A 96 7.96 -1.93 3.47
N THR A 97 7.13 -2.84 2.94
CA THR A 97 7.42 -3.50 1.67
C THR A 97 7.41 -2.48 0.52
N VAL A 98 6.36 -1.65 0.43
CA VAL A 98 6.24 -0.58 -0.57
C VAL A 98 7.41 0.40 -0.46
N PHE A 99 7.79 0.79 0.76
CA PHE A 99 8.94 1.67 1.02
C PHE A 99 10.24 1.08 0.48
N ILE A 100 10.56 -0.18 0.83
CA ILE A 100 11.79 -0.84 0.39
C ILE A 100 11.83 -0.94 -1.15
N PHE A 101 10.73 -1.36 -1.78
CA PHE A 101 10.67 -1.44 -3.24
C PHE A 101 10.80 -0.07 -3.91
N ALA A 102 10.23 0.99 -3.34
CA ALA A 102 10.37 2.35 -3.86
C ALA A 102 11.82 2.84 -3.84
N ILE A 103 12.55 2.58 -2.74
CA ILE A 103 13.98 2.96 -2.62
C ILE A 103 14.85 2.15 -3.58
N ILE A 104 14.63 0.84 -3.66
CA ILE A 104 15.37 -0.02 -4.60
C ILE A 104 15.13 0.45 -6.04
N PHE A 105 13.88 0.70 -6.42
CA PHE A 105 13.53 1.16 -7.75
C PHE A 105 14.10 2.55 -8.06
N PHE A 106 14.04 3.49 -7.11
CA PHE A 106 14.69 4.79 -7.22
C PHE A 106 16.19 4.65 -7.50
N GLN A 107 16.87 3.76 -6.77
CA GLN A 107 18.30 3.54 -6.98
C GLN A 107 18.59 2.99 -8.39
N PHE A 108 17.79 2.04 -8.88
CA PHE A 108 17.94 1.51 -10.23
C PHE A 108 17.74 2.58 -11.32
N LEU A 109 16.77 3.47 -11.14
CA LEU A 109 16.49 4.54 -12.09
C LEU A 109 17.58 5.61 -12.12
N ASN A 110 18.27 5.84 -11.00
CA ASN A 110 19.38 6.80 -10.94
C ASN A 110 20.69 6.26 -11.53
N ILE A 111 20.76 4.99 -11.92
CA ILE A 111 21.91 4.49 -12.69
C ILE A 111 21.82 5.08 -14.11
N PRO A 112 22.88 5.72 -14.65
CA PRO A 112 22.87 6.37 -15.95
C PRO A 112 22.93 5.36 -17.13
N ILE A 113 21.98 4.42 -17.19
CA ILE A 113 21.86 3.38 -18.23
C ILE A 113 21.69 3.97 -19.64
N THR A 114 21.17 5.19 -19.75
CA THR A 114 20.99 5.89 -21.03
C THR A 114 22.27 6.48 -21.61
N GLU A 115 23.32 6.61 -20.80
CA GLU A 115 24.64 7.14 -21.20
C GLU A 115 25.67 6.02 -21.41
N ALA A 116 25.30 4.76 -21.22
CA ALA A 116 26.19 3.63 -21.45
C ALA A 116 26.26 3.29 -22.95
N ASP A 117 27.46 3.35 -23.52
CA ASP A 117 27.72 3.16 -24.96
C ASP A 117 27.39 1.75 -25.48
N ASN A 118 27.28 0.75 -24.59
CA ASN A 118 27.10 -0.66 -24.94
C ASN A 118 25.66 -1.18 -24.81
N VAL A 119 24.64 -0.33 -24.63
CA VAL A 119 23.25 -0.78 -24.45
C VAL A 119 22.51 -0.82 -25.80
N PRO A 120 22.03 -2.00 -26.26
CA PRO A 120 21.27 -2.12 -27.50
C PRO A 120 20.01 -1.24 -27.48
N SER A 121 19.64 -0.66 -28.62
CA SER A 121 18.47 0.23 -28.72
C SER A 121 17.15 -0.45 -28.33
N SER A 122 17.03 -1.78 -28.53
CA SER A 122 15.86 -2.57 -28.13
C SER A 122 15.67 -2.69 -26.62
N TRP A 123 16.74 -2.56 -25.83
CA TRP A 123 16.65 -2.61 -24.37
C TRP A 123 15.95 -1.39 -23.78
N TYR A 124 16.04 -0.22 -24.43
CA TYR A 124 15.36 0.99 -23.95
C TYR A 124 13.84 0.83 -23.94
N THR A 125 13.28 0.17 -24.93
CA THR A 125 11.83 -0.13 -24.97
C THR A 125 11.43 -0.99 -23.76
N SER A 126 12.19 -2.05 -23.46
CA SER A 126 11.94 -2.90 -22.29
C SER A 126 12.08 -2.14 -20.97
N ILE A 127 13.14 -1.37 -20.80
CA ILE A 127 13.37 -0.54 -19.60
C ILE A 127 12.24 0.46 -19.40
N TYR A 128 11.76 1.07 -20.48
CA TYR A 128 10.67 2.04 -20.45
C TYR A 128 9.37 1.41 -19.91
N TYR A 129 8.90 0.31 -20.51
CA TYR A 129 7.66 -0.34 -20.05
C TYR A 129 7.81 -0.97 -18.66
N ILE A 130 8.97 -1.55 -18.33
CA ILE A 130 9.23 -2.06 -16.98
C ILE A 130 9.16 -0.92 -15.95
N SER A 131 9.74 0.25 -16.26
CA SER A 131 9.72 1.39 -15.37
C SER A 131 8.30 1.90 -15.15
N LEU A 132 7.49 2.02 -16.21
CA LEU A 132 6.08 2.39 -16.09
C LEU A 132 5.27 1.37 -15.30
N GLY A 133 5.49 0.08 -15.54
CA GLY A 133 4.84 -1.00 -14.80
C GLY A 133 5.17 -0.96 -13.31
N LEU A 134 6.44 -0.79 -12.97
CA LEU A 134 6.89 -0.65 -11.58
C LEU A 134 6.33 0.61 -10.92
N SER A 135 6.32 1.75 -11.61
CA SER A 135 5.69 2.98 -11.11
C SER A 135 4.21 2.77 -10.78
N SER A 136 3.47 2.10 -11.67
CA SER A 136 2.06 1.79 -11.47
C SER A 136 1.81 0.86 -10.28
N VAL A 137 2.64 -0.18 -10.12
CA VAL A 137 2.57 -1.11 -8.97
C VAL A 137 2.87 -0.36 -7.67
N LEU A 138 3.90 0.48 -7.63
CA LEU A 138 4.27 1.26 -6.45
C LEU A 138 3.17 2.26 -6.07
N SER A 139 2.57 2.95 -7.05
CA SER A 139 1.45 3.85 -6.81
C SER A 139 0.22 3.13 -6.23
N GLY A 140 -0.18 1.98 -6.81
CA GLY A 140 -1.29 1.20 -6.26
C GLY A 140 -0.98 0.57 -4.90
N GLY A 141 0.29 0.21 -4.67
CA GLY A 141 0.79 -0.20 -3.35
C GLY A 141 0.57 0.89 -2.31
N LEU A 142 1.01 2.12 -2.58
CA LEU A 142 0.81 3.25 -1.67
C LEU A 142 -0.69 3.53 -1.44
N ILE A 143 -1.51 3.52 -2.50
CA ILE A 143 -2.97 3.70 -2.37
C ILE A 143 -3.58 2.64 -1.46
N SER A 144 -3.17 1.38 -1.61
CA SER A 144 -3.64 0.28 -0.72
C SER A 144 -3.33 0.60 0.74
N VAL A 145 -2.10 1.03 1.02
CA VAL A 145 -1.67 1.35 2.38
C VAL A 145 -2.48 2.51 2.95
N VAL A 146 -2.67 3.59 2.17
CA VAL A 146 -3.46 4.76 2.60
C VAL A 146 -4.90 4.36 2.92
N LEU A 147 -5.53 3.52 2.08
CA LEU A 147 -6.88 3.01 2.33
C LEU A 147 -6.94 2.13 3.58
N MET A 148 -5.93 1.29 3.82
CA MET A 148 -5.85 0.50 5.05
C MET A 148 -5.65 1.37 6.29
N LEU A 149 -4.85 2.43 6.20
CA LEU A 149 -4.67 3.39 7.29
C LEU A 149 -5.98 4.12 7.60
N PHE A 150 -6.67 4.64 6.58
CA PHE A 150 -7.99 5.28 6.75
C PHE A 150 -8.97 4.35 7.47
N ASN A 151 -8.98 3.08 7.07
CA ASN A 151 -9.76 2.03 7.68
C ASN A 151 -9.41 1.82 9.17
N ALA A 152 -8.12 1.76 9.52
CA ALA A 152 -7.67 1.64 10.91
C ALA A 152 -8.09 2.86 11.76
N VAL A 153 -7.89 4.07 11.24
CA VAL A 153 -8.30 5.33 11.88
C VAL A 153 -9.82 5.37 12.08
N SER A 154 -10.59 5.05 11.05
CA SER A 154 -12.07 5.03 11.11
C SER A 154 -12.57 4.04 12.17
N SER A 155 -11.94 2.87 12.26
CA SER A 155 -12.27 1.87 13.29
C SER A 155 -11.96 2.40 14.69
N MET A 156 -10.83 3.08 14.87
CA MET A 156 -10.46 3.70 16.13
C MET A 156 -11.45 4.80 16.54
N ILE A 157 -11.85 5.67 15.61
CA ILE A 157 -12.85 6.73 15.87
C ILE A 157 -14.19 6.13 16.31
N LYS A 158 -14.64 5.04 15.66
CA LYS A 158 -15.91 4.39 16.02
C LYS A 158 -15.86 3.73 17.40
N ILE A 159 -14.77 3.05 17.72
CA ILE A 159 -14.62 2.30 18.98
C ILE A 159 -14.35 3.25 20.17
N ILE A 160 -13.44 4.20 19.99
CA ILE A 160 -12.95 5.07 21.07
C ILE A 160 -13.72 6.40 21.14
N GLY A 161 -14.03 7.00 19.99
CA GLY A 161 -14.64 8.33 19.94
C GLY A 161 -16.16 8.32 20.01
N LEU A 162 -16.80 7.38 19.31
CA LEU A 162 -18.27 7.32 19.18
C LEU A 162 -18.94 6.25 20.07
N GLU A 163 -18.16 5.46 20.81
CA GLU A 163 -18.63 4.39 21.72
C GLU A 163 -19.76 3.51 21.15
N VAL A 164 -19.73 3.23 19.84
CA VAL A 164 -20.79 2.44 19.20
C VAL A 164 -20.66 0.98 19.65
N LYS A 165 -21.55 0.54 20.56
CA LYS A 165 -21.60 -0.82 21.11
C LYS A 165 -22.18 -1.86 20.13
N ASP A 166 -22.92 -1.44 19.11
CA ASP A 166 -23.49 -2.32 18.07
C ASP A 166 -22.67 -2.26 16.77
N HIS A 167 -21.55 -2.98 16.74
CA HIS A 167 -20.79 -3.22 15.52
C HIS A 167 -20.69 -4.73 15.25
N PRO A 168 -20.86 -5.21 14.00
CA PRO A 168 -20.85 -6.64 13.61
C PRO A 168 -19.49 -7.38 13.77
N LEU A 169 -18.61 -6.88 14.63
CA LEU A 169 -17.31 -7.49 15.00
C LEU A 169 -17.24 -7.86 16.50
N MET A 170 -18.33 -7.72 17.27
CA MET A 170 -18.42 -8.38 18.57
C MET A 170 -18.85 -9.84 18.36
N ILE A 171 -17.97 -10.76 18.73
CA ILE A 171 -18.36 -12.15 19.01
C ILE A 171 -19.34 -12.05 20.17
N GLN A 172 -20.60 -12.45 19.95
CA GLN A 172 -21.54 -12.71 21.03
C GLN A 172 -20.93 -13.83 21.88
N GLU A 173 -20.42 -13.51 23.06
CA GLU A 173 -20.03 -14.49 24.09
C GLU A 173 -21.26 -14.99 24.88
N ASP A 174 -22.48 -14.78 24.38
CA ASP A 174 -23.73 -15.02 25.14
C ASP A 174 -24.56 -16.22 24.64
N GLU A 175 -23.94 -17.35 24.29
CA GLU A 175 -24.68 -18.62 24.07
C GLU A 175 -24.02 -19.87 24.72
N GLU A 176 -23.26 -19.74 25.81
CA GLU A 176 -22.81 -20.92 26.59
C GLU A 176 -23.31 -20.97 28.05
N GLU A 177 -24.11 -20.02 28.54
CA GLU A 177 -24.62 -20.04 29.93
C GLU A 177 -26.11 -20.38 30.11
N LYS A 178 -26.77 -21.05 29.14
CA LYS A 178 -28.20 -21.43 29.29
C LYS A 178 -28.54 -22.92 29.10
N GLU A 179 -27.61 -23.85 29.29
CA GLU A 179 -27.93 -25.29 29.20
C GLU A 179 -27.77 -26.13 30.47
N HIS A 180 -27.45 -25.59 31.65
CA HIS A 180 -27.42 -26.39 32.89
C HIS A 180 -28.04 -25.71 34.12
N GLN A 181 -29.28 -25.23 34.01
CA GLN A 181 -30.15 -25.07 35.18
C GLN A 181 -31.53 -25.74 35.09
N ASP A 182 -31.85 -26.45 33.99
CA ASP A 182 -33.05 -27.28 33.93
C ASP A 182 -32.73 -28.68 33.39
N GLN A 183 -32.13 -29.52 34.25
CA GLN A 183 -32.36 -30.97 34.32
C GLN A 183 -31.88 -31.54 35.65
#